data_AF-A0A0M0QG84-F1
#
_entry.id   AF-A0A0M0QG84-F1
#
_cell.length_a   1.000
_cell.length_b   1.000
_cell.length_c   1.000
_cell.angle_alpha   90.00
_cell.angle_beta   90.00
_cell.angle_gamma   90.00
#
_symmetry.space_group_name_H-M   'P 1'
#
loop_
_entity.id
_entity.type
_entity.pdbx_description
1 polymer ?
#
loop_
_entity_poly.entity_id
_entity_poly.type
_entity_poly.pdbx_seq_one_letter_code
_entity_poly.pdbx_strand_id
1 'polypeptide(L)'
;MKTTFSARFMQRMALTTALCAAFISTAHADDLNIKTMIPGVPQIDAESYILIDYNSGKVLAEQNADERRDPASLTKMMTSYVIGQAMKAGKFKETDLVTVGNDAWATGNPVFKGSSLMFLKPGMQVPVSQLIRGINLQSGNDACVAMADFAAGSQDAFVGLMNSYVNALGLKNTHFQTVHGLDADGQYSSARDMALIGQALIRDVPNEYAVYKEKEFTFNGIRQLNRNGLLWDNSLNVDGIKTGHTSKAGYNLVASATEGQMRLISAVMGGRTYKGRETESKKLLTWGFRFFETVNPLKAGKEFASEPAWFGNTDRASLGVDKDVYLTIPRGRMKDLKASYVLNTAELHAPLQKNQVVGTINFQLDGKTIEQRPLVVLQEIPEGNFFGKIIDYIKLMFHHWFG
;
A
#
# COMPACT_ATOMS: atom_id res chain seq x y z
N MET A 1 -35.91 -69.26 60.90
CA MET A 1 -35.61 -70.23 59.83
C MET A 1 -35.11 -69.43 58.62
N LYS A 2 -34.02 -69.87 58.01
CA LYS A 2 -33.33 -69.34 56.80
C LYS A 2 -34.33 -68.71 55.78
N THR A 3 -34.08 -67.64 55.01
CA THR A 3 -32.92 -67.36 54.15
C THR A 3 -33.14 -66.00 53.43
N THR A 4 -32.05 -65.24 53.23
CA THR A 4 -31.69 -64.41 52.05
C THR A 4 -32.58 -63.30 51.49
N PHE A 5 -32.06 -62.08 51.70
CA PHE A 5 -32.00 -60.91 50.82
C PHE A 5 -32.21 -61.15 49.31
N SER A 6 -33.01 -60.28 48.69
CA SER A 6 -32.94 -59.96 47.26
C SER A 6 -32.56 -58.50 47.07
N ALA A 7 -31.33 -58.31 46.62
CA ALA A 7 -30.69 -57.06 46.25
C ALA A 7 -31.34 -56.40 45.02
N ARG A 8 -32.48 -55.73 45.18
CA ARG A 8 -33.13 -54.98 44.08
C ARG A 8 -33.66 -53.59 44.42
N PHE A 9 -33.36 -53.04 45.60
CA PHE A 9 -33.85 -51.71 45.97
C PHE A 9 -32.77 -50.64 46.18
N MET A 10 -31.48 -51.03 46.19
CA MET A 10 -30.36 -50.11 46.44
C MET A 10 -29.52 -49.77 45.19
N GLN A 11 -30.07 -50.00 43.99
CA GLN A 11 -29.42 -49.68 42.71
C GLN A 11 -30.15 -48.59 41.91
N ARG A 12 -31.28 -48.07 42.40
CA ARG A 12 -32.08 -47.04 41.67
C ARG A 12 -32.06 -45.64 42.28
N MET A 13 -31.34 -45.42 43.37
CA MET A 13 -31.15 -44.08 43.97
C MET A 13 -29.71 -43.54 43.90
N ALA A 14 -28.79 -44.25 43.24
CA ALA A 14 -27.42 -43.79 42.99
C ALA A 14 -27.20 -43.36 41.52
N LEU A 15 -28.24 -43.41 40.68
CA LEU A 15 -28.15 -43.08 39.24
C LEU A 15 -28.82 -41.77 38.84
N THR A 16 -29.30 -40.97 39.80
CA THR A 16 -29.95 -39.66 39.57
C THR A 16 -29.21 -38.48 40.20
N THR A 17 -28.11 -38.71 40.92
CA THR A 17 -27.24 -37.66 41.48
C THR A 17 -25.84 -37.64 40.88
N ALA A 18 -25.54 -38.50 39.90
CA ALA A 18 -24.25 -38.57 39.21
C ALA A 18 -24.32 -38.19 37.71
N LEU A 19 -25.44 -37.63 37.24
CA LEU A 19 -25.65 -37.26 35.84
C LEU A 19 -26.02 -35.77 35.62
N CYS A 20 -25.67 -34.89 36.57
CA CYS A 20 -25.81 -33.43 36.43
C CYS A 20 -24.52 -32.65 36.73
N ALA A 21 -23.38 -33.32 36.89
CA ALA A 21 -22.14 -32.68 37.37
C ALA A 21 -20.98 -32.66 36.35
N ALA A 22 -21.19 -33.01 35.08
CA ALA A 22 -20.14 -32.93 34.07
C ALA A 22 -20.69 -32.31 32.78
N PHE A 23 -20.01 -31.27 32.30
CA PHE A 23 -20.36 -30.37 31.18
C PHE A 23 -21.08 -29.07 31.54
N ILE A 24 -20.72 -28.44 32.67
CA ILE A 24 -20.48 -26.99 32.58
C ILE A 24 -19.22 -26.87 31.74
N SER A 25 -19.38 -26.67 30.44
CA SER A 25 -18.34 -26.07 29.62
C SER A 25 -18.07 -24.72 30.26
N THR A 26 -17.09 -24.64 31.17
CA THR A 26 -16.49 -23.37 31.51
C THR A 26 -15.94 -22.87 30.19
N ALA A 27 -16.66 -21.93 29.57
CA ALA A 27 -16.10 -21.12 28.54
C ALA A 27 -14.90 -20.44 29.21
N HIS A 28 -13.73 -21.04 29.06
CA HIS A 28 -12.49 -20.35 29.25
C HIS A 28 -12.53 -19.28 28.15
N ALA A 29 -13.00 -18.09 28.52
CA ALA A 29 -12.48 -16.91 27.88
C ALA A 29 -10.98 -16.99 28.19
N ASP A 30 -10.21 -17.60 27.28
CA ASP A 30 -8.79 -17.31 27.17
C ASP A 30 -8.69 -15.81 27.34
N ASP A 31 -7.93 -15.36 28.34
CA ASP A 31 -7.76 -13.95 28.69
C ASP A 31 -7.69 -13.15 27.39
N LEU A 32 -8.82 -12.55 27.00
CA LEU A 32 -8.93 -11.75 25.80
C LEU A 32 -8.18 -10.49 26.17
N ASN A 33 -6.86 -10.55 26.02
CA ASN A 33 -6.00 -9.47 26.40
C ASN A 33 -6.36 -8.35 25.43
N ILE A 34 -7.15 -7.39 25.92
CA ILE A 34 -7.67 -6.26 25.14
C ILE A 34 -6.50 -5.49 24.49
N LYS A 35 -5.28 -5.59 25.05
CA LYS A 35 -4.06 -5.04 24.48
C LYS A 35 -3.55 -5.80 23.24
N THR A 36 -3.85 -7.08 23.06
CA THR A 36 -3.37 -7.87 21.91
C THR A 36 -4.47 -8.13 20.86
N MET A 37 -5.73 -7.80 21.16
CA MET A 37 -6.84 -8.07 20.25
C MET A 37 -6.95 -7.01 19.15
N ILE A 38 -6.58 -7.37 17.92
CA ILE A 38 -7.09 -6.71 16.72
C ILE A 38 -8.45 -7.34 16.43
N PRO A 39 -9.56 -6.57 16.45
CA PRO A 39 -10.86 -7.15 16.15
C PRO A 39 -10.90 -7.61 14.69
N GLY A 40 -11.79 -8.57 14.42
CA GLY A 40 -11.99 -9.12 13.09
C GLY A 40 -12.18 -8.04 12.02
N VAL A 41 -11.68 -8.32 10.82
CA VAL A 41 -11.87 -7.46 9.65
C VAL A 41 -13.37 -7.33 9.38
N PRO A 42 -13.90 -6.11 9.13
CA PRO A 42 -15.31 -5.93 8.81
C PRO A 42 -15.66 -6.68 7.52
N GLN A 43 -16.88 -7.21 7.45
CA GLN A 43 -17.38 -7.78 6.20
C GLN A 43 -17.56 -6.68 5.17
N ILE A 44 -16.95 -6.88 3.99
CA ILE A 44 -16.98 -5.96 2.85
C ILE A 44 -17.81 -6.59 1.74
N ASP A 45 -18.83 -5.86 1.25
CA ASP A 45 -19.68 -6.31 0.14
C ASP A 45 -19.05 -6.00 -1.24
N ALA A 46 -17.97 -6.73 -1.56
CA ALA A 46 -17.26 -6.63 -2.82
C ALA A 46 -16.56 -7.94 -3.17
N GLU A 47 -16.22 -8.13 -4.44
CA GLU A 47 -15.55 -9.33 -4.93
C GLU A 47 -14.10 -9.44 -4.47
N SER A 48 -13.41 -8.30 -4.35
CA SER A 48 -12.05 -8.24 -3.79
C SER A 48 -11.78 -6.90 -3.12
N TYR A 49 -10.88 -6.91 -2.13
CA TYR A 49 -10.38 -5.69 -1.51
C TYR A 49 -8.98 -5.86 -0.92
N ILE A 50 -8.33 -4.72 -0.70
CA ILE A 50 -7.14 -4.60 0.13
C ILE A 50 -7.15 -3.28 0.89
N LEU A 51 -6.55 -3.27 2.08
CA LEU A 51 -6.22 -2.07 2.85
C LEU A 51 -4.74 -2.13 3.21
N ILE A 52 -3.98 -1.11 2.79
CA ILE A 52 -2.56 -0.98 3.09
C ILE A 52 -2.24 0.34 3.80
N ASP A 53 -1.18 0.34 4.60
CA ASP A 53 -0.54 1.58 5.02
C ASP A 53 0.43 2.06 3.94
N TYR A 54 0.36 3.35 3.61
CA TYR A 54 1.16 3.96 2.56
C TYR A 54 2.67 3.96 2.88
N ASN A 55 3.06 4.26 4.12
CA ASN A 55 4.46 4.46 4.47
C ASN A 55 5.19 3.13 4.69
N SER A 56 4.56 2.20 5.41
CA SER A 56 5.15 0.90 5.72
C SER A 56 4.93 -0.14 4.62
N GLY A 57 3.91 0.05 3.78
CA GLY A 57 3.47 -0.94 2.80
C GLY A 57 2.77 -2.15 3.43
N LYS A 58 2.52 -2.14 4.75
CA LYS A 58 1.87 -3.25 5.45
C LYS A 58 0.45 -3.45 4.91
N VAL A 59 0.08 -4.70 4.66
CA VAL A 59 -1.31 -5.10 4.40
C VAL A 59 -2.02 -5.30 5.73
N LEU A 60 -3.10 -4.56 5.96
CA LEU A 60 -3.88 -4.58 7.20
C LEU A 60 -5.08 -5.53 7.05
N ALA A 61 -5.68 -5.57 5.86
CA ALA A 61 -6.79 -6.44 5.54
C ALA A 61 -6.80 -6.73 4.02
N GLU A 62 -7.17 -7.95 3.64
CA GLU A 62 -7.29 -8.32 2.23
C GLU A 62 -8.28 -9.48 2.03
N GLN A 63 -8.93 -9.50 0.87
CA GLN A 63 -9.71 -10.63 0.37
C GLN A 63 -9.61 -10.65 -1.15
N ASN A 64 -9.22 -11.79 -1.72
CA ASN A 64 -9.03 -11.98 -3.16
C ASN A 64 -8.14 -10.88 -3.81
N ALA A 65 -7.17 -10.35 -3.06
CA ALA A 65 -6.48 -9.13 -3.46
C ALA A 65 -5.57 -9.29 -4.69
N ASP A 66 -5.18 -10.53 -5.02
CA ASP A 66 -4.39 -10.87 -6.21
C ASP A 66 -5.25 -11.42 -7.36
N GLU A 67 -6.58 -11.52 -7.19
CA GLU A 67 -7.49 -11.96 -8.25
C GLU A 67 -7.51 -10.96 -9.40
N ARG A 68 -7.35 -11.45 -10.63
CA ARG A 68 -7.40 -10.63 -11.84
C ARG A 68 -8.84 -10.24 -12.14
N ARG A 69 -9.09 -8.94 -12.19
CA ARG A 69 -10.40 -8.33 -12.43
C ARG A 69 -10.30 -7.20 -13.43
N ASP A 70 -11.44 -6.88 -14.04
CA ASP A 70 -11.55 -5.72 -14.92
C ASP A 70 -11.38 -4.42 -14.09
N PRO A 71 -10.35 -3.60 -14.37
CA PRO A 71 -10.11 -2.37 -13.62
C PRO A 71 -11.10 -1.25 -13.96
N ALA A 72 -11.80 -1.34 -15.10
CA ALA A 72 -12.57 -0.23 -15.65
C ALA A 72 -11.75 1.08 -15.63
N SER A 73 -12.37 2.20 -15.25
CA SER A 73 -11.68 3.50 -15.16
C SER A 73 -10.60 3.60 -14.08
N LEU A 74 -10.33 2.58 -13.26
CA LEU A 74 -9.12 2.57 -12.43
C LEU A 74 -7.84 2.53 -13.28
N THR A 75 -7.91 2.02 -14.52
CA THR A 75 -6.82 2.12 -15.51
C THR A 75 -6.26 3.54 -15.63
N LYS A 76 -7.12 4.55 -15.50
CA LYS A 76 -6.71 5.96 -15.59
C LYS A 76 -5.72 6.37 -14.50
N MET A 77 -5.62 5.63 -13.39
CA MET A 77 -4.57 5.86 -12.39
C MET A 77 -3.17 5.63 -12.99
N MET A 78 -3.00 4.60 -13.82
CA MET A 78 -1.74 4.39 -14.53
C MET A 78 -1.53 5.44 -15.63
N THR A 79 -2.60 5.85 -16.32
CA THR A 79 -2.55 6.96 -17.29
C THR A 79 -2.04 8.24 -16.64
N SER A 80 -2.62 8.63 -15.51
CA SER A 80 -2.17 9.77 -14.72
C SER A 80 -0.75 9.58 -14.18
N TYR A 81 -0.37 8.36 -13.78
CA TYR A 81 1.01 8.07 -13.34
C TYR A 81 2.03 8.34 -14.45
N VAL A 82 1.78 7.86 -15.67
CA VAL A 82 2.64 8.11 -16.83
C VAL A 82 2.72 9.60 -17.16
N ILE A 83 1.59 10.30 -17.17
CA ILE A 83 1.53 11.76 -17.40
C ILE A 83 2.34 12.50 -16.32
N GLY A 84 2.13 12.16 -15.06
CA GLY A 84 2.85 12.75 -13.93
C GLY A 84 4.36 12.51 -14.01
N GLN A 85 4.80 11.34 -14.46
CA GLN A 85 6.22 11.04 -14.67
C GLN A 85 6.80 11.88 -15.82
N ALA A 86 6.06 12.04 -16.92
CA ALA A 86 6.48 12.90 -18.03
C ALA A 86 6.61 14.37 -17.61
N MET A 87 5.65 14.89 -16.83
CA MET A 87 5.69 16.24 -16.27
C MET A 87 6.86 16.41 -15.28
N LYS A 88 7.06 15.44 -14.38
CA LYS A 88 8.19 15.42 -13.44
C LYS A 88 9.55 15.43 -14.16
N ALA A 89 9.65 14.75 -15.30
CA ALA A 89 10.83 14.74 -16.16
C ALA A 89 10.97 16.00 -17.05
N GLY A 90 10.07 16.98 -16.93
CA GLY A 90 10.11 18.22 -17.70
C GLY A 90 9.79 18.05 -19.20
N LYS A 91 9.10 16.98 -19.59
CA LYS A 91 8.72 16.74 -21.00
C LYS A 91 7.70 17.76 -21.51
N PHE A 92 6.81 18.19 -20.64
CA PHE A 92 5.81 19.23 -20.86
C PHE A 92 5.32 19.76 -19.51
N LYS A 93 4.59 20.87 -19.52
CA LYS A 93 4.04 21.55 -18.35
C LYS A 93 2.52 21.69 -18.45
N GLU A 94 1.88 21.97 -17.32
CA GLU A 94 0.42 22.16 -17.22
C GLU A 94 -0.17 23.25 -18.13
N THR A 95 0.66 24.21 -18.56
CA THR A 95 0.26 25.32 -19.45
C THR A 95 0.45 25.04 -20.92
N ASP A 96 1.08 23.92 -21.30
CA ASP A 96 1.23 23.56 -22.70
C ASP A 96 -0.13 23.22 -23.31
N LEU A 97 -0.31 23.61 -24.57
CA LEU A 97 -1.55 23.40 -25.30
C LEU A 97 -1.47 22.10 -26.10
N VAL A 98 -2.44 21.23 -25.88
CA VAL A 98 -2.63 19.99 -26.63
C VAL A 98 -3.67 20.21 -27.71
N THR A 99 -3.30 19.97 -28.97
CA THR A 99 -4.24 19.98 -30.08
C THR A 99 -4.98 18.65 -30.12
N VAL A 100 -6.30 18.69 -29.97
CA VAL A 100 -7.16 17.51 -29.97
C VAL A 100 -7.25 16.93 -31.39
N GLY A 101 -6.90 15.65 -31.53
CA GLY A 101 -7.03 14.88 -32.78
C GLY A 101 -8.43 14.25 -32.97
N ASN A 102 -8.61 13.56 -34.11
CA ASN A 102 -9.87 12.86 -34.42
C ASN A 102 -10.14 11.69 -33.47
N ASP A 103 -9.10 10.99 -33.01
CA ASP A 103 -9.25 9.82 -32.13
C ASP A 103 -9.82 10.18 -30.76
N ALA A 104 -9.51 11.40 -30.29
CA ALA A 104 -10.04 11.99 -29.07
C ALA A 104 -11.40 12.69 -29.27
N TRP A 105 -12.02 12.61 -30.45
CA TRP A 105 -13.31 13.25 -30.69
C TRP A 105 -14.43 12.51 -29.97
N ALA A 106 -14.97 13.14 -28.93
CA ALA A 106 -16.00 12.57 -28.06
C ALA A 106 -17.24 12.03 -28.80
N THR A 107 -17.74 12.74 -29.80
CA THR A 107 -18.92 12.32 -30.59
C THR A 107 -18.56 11.60 -31.89
N GLY A 108 -17.30 11.63 -32.30
CA GLY A 108 -16.82 11.03 -33.55
C GLY A 108 -16.28 9.61 -33.38
N ASN A 109 -15.86 9.24 -32.17
CA ASN A 109 -15.35 7.92 -31.88
C ASN A 109 -16.46 7.03 -31.23
N PRO A 110 -16.99 6.01 -31.94
CA PRO A 110 -18.09 5.19 -31.45
C PRO A 110 -17.78 4.44 -30.15
N VAL A 111 -16.51 4.16 -29.87
CA VAL A 111 -16.04 3.47 -28.65
C VAL A 111 -16.40 4.25 -27.39
N PHE A 112 -16.57 5.57 -27.50
CA PHE A 112 -16.91 6.44 -26.36
C PHE A 112 -18.41 6.50 -26.03
N LYS A 113 -19.29 5.87 -26.83
CA LYS A 113 -20.73 5.95 -26.62
C LYS A 113 -21.12 5.48 -25.22
N GLY A 114 -21.82 6.35 -24.47
CA GLY A 114 -22.30 6.05 -23.11
C GLY A 114 -21.23 6.11 -22.02
N SER A 115 -20.02 6.58 -22.34
CA SER A 115 -18.91 6.65 -21.41
C SER A 115 -18.71 8.06 -20.83
N SER A 116 -17.75 8.22 -19.91
CA SER A 116 -17.40 9.53 -19.35
C SER A 116 -16.51 10.32 -20.30
N LEU A 117 -16.86 11.57 -20.60
CA LEU A 117 -16.22 12.40 -21.63
C LEU A 117 -16.12 13.87 -21.20
N MET A 118 -15.02 14.54 -21.56
CA MET A 118 -14.89 15.99 -21.51
C MET A 118 -15.62 16.70 -22.66
N PHE A 119 -16.05 15.94 -23.68
CA PHE A 119 -16.66 16.43 -24.93
C PHE A 119 -15.68 17.21 -25.82
N LEU A 120 -14.44 16.69 -25.94
CA LEU A 120 -13.42 17.27 -26.82
C LEU A 120 -13.81 17.16 -28.31
N LYS A 121 -13.37 18.14 -29.10
CA LYS A 121 -13.57 18.19 -30.57
C LYS A 121 -12.23 18.41 -31.29
N PRO A 122 -12.03 17.85 -32.49
CA PRO A 122 -10.81 18.04 -33.26
C PRO A 122 -10.46 19.51 -33.47
N GLY A 123 -9.17 19.83 -33.37
CA GLY A 123 -8.64 21.18 -33.53
C GLY A 123 -8.76 22.08 -32.30
N MET A 124 -9.48 21.66 -31.24
CA MET A 124 -9.40 22.35 -29.95
C MET A 124 -7.97 22.35 -29.42
N GLN A 125 -7.53 23.49 -28.87
CA GLN A 125 -6.28 23.58 -28.11
C GLN A 125 -6.61 23.64 -26.63
N VAL A 126 -6.31 22.56 -25.91
CA VAL A 126 -6.68 22.43 -24.50
C VAL A 126 -5.41 22.38 -23.66
N PRO A 127 -5.29 23.21 -22.60
CA PRO A 127 -4.16 23.12 -21.69
C PRO A 127 -4.05 21.73 -21.05
N VAL A 128 -2.83 21.23 -20.86
CA VAL A 128 -2.57 19.97 -20.13
C VAL A 128 -3.29 19.96 -18.78
N SER A 129 -3.27 21.08 -18.05
CA SER A 129 -3.97 21.25 -16.75
C SER A 129 -5.46 20.93 -16.80
N GLN A 130 -6.15 21.22 -17.90
CA GLN A 130 -7.57 20.93 -18.09
C GLN A 130 -7.79 19.46 -18.45
N LEU A 131 -6.94 18.89 -19.30
CA LEU A 131 -7.02 17.48 -19.69
C LEU A 131 -6.77 16.55 -18.50
N ILE A 132 -5.73 16.77 -17.69
CA ILE A 132 -5.46 15.94 -16.50
C ILE A 132 -6.60 16.02 -15.48
N ARG A 133 -7.23 17.19 -15.32
CA ARG A 133 -8.44 17.35 -14.48
C ARG A 133 -9.64 16.59 -15.04
N GLY A 134 -9.82 16.61 -16.36
CA GLY A 134 -10.83 15.79 -17.02
C GLY A 134 -10.63 14.28 -16.82
N ILE A 135 -9.39 13.80 -16.86
CA ILE A 135 -9.03 12.41 -16.56
C ILE A 135 -9.32 12.10 -15.09
N ASN A 136 -8.83 12.92 -14.16
CA ASN A 136 -8.82 12.63 -12.73
C ASN A 136 -10.19 12.81 -12.08
N LEU A 137 -10.87 13.93 -12.34
CA LEU A 137 -12.15 14.28 -11.71
C LEU A 137 -13.34 13.66 -12.46
N GLN A 138 -13.40 13.89 -13.78
CA GLN A 138 -14.55 13.50 -14.59
C GLN A 138 -14.41 12.10 -15.20
N SER A 139 -13.21 11.50 -15.18
CA SER A 139 -12.92 10.22 -15.79
C SER A 139 -13.08 10.22 -17.32
N GLY A 140 -12.78 11.35 -17.97
CA GLY A 140 -12.93 11.56 -19.41
C GLY A 140 -12.04 10.63 -20.24
N ASN A 141 -12.64 9.81 -21.11
CA ASN A 141 -11.93 8.88 -21.99
C ASN A 141 -11.24 9.58 -23.16
N ASP A 142 -11.91 10.59 -23.72
CA ASP A 142 -11.38 11.48 -24.77
C ASP A 142 -10.13 12.22 -24.31
N ALA A 143 -10.11 12.68 -23.06
CA ALA A 143 -8.96 13.31 -22.45
C ALA A 143 -7.74 12.38 -22.32
N CYS A 144 -7.98 11.09 -21.98
CA CYS A 144 -6.93 10.09 -21.94
C CYS A 144 -6.28 9.90 -23.31
N VAL A 145 -7.09 9.81 -24.37
CA VAL A 145 -6.58 9.67 -25.75
C VAL A 145 -5.77 10.90 -26.17
N ALA A 146 -6.30 12.10 -25.96
CA ALA A 146 -5.59 13.33 -26.30
C ALA A 146 -4.23 13.44 -25.57
N MET A 147 -4.18 13.11 -24.28
CA MET A 147 -2.92 13.12 -23.52
C MET A 147 -1.98 11.98 -23.93
N ALA A 148 -2.49 10.82 -24.31
CA ALA A 148 -1.68 9.71 -24.77
C ALA A 148 -0.96 10.04 -26.09
N ASP A 149 -1.69 10.59 -27.05
CA ASP A 149 -1.15 11.03 -28.33
C ASP A 149 -0.13 12.16 -28.14
N PHE A 150 -0.42 13.12 -27.25
CA PHE A 150 0.51 14.21 -26.94
C PHE A 150 1.79 13.74 -26.25
N ALA A 151 1.69 12.85 -25.26
CA ALA A 151 2.83 12.44 -24.44
C ALA A 151 3.71 11.37 -25.10
N ALA A 152 3.12 10.51 -25.94
CA ALA A 152 3.80 9.33 -26.49
C ALA A 152 3.66 9.19 -28.02
N GLY A 153 2.96 10.10 -28.69
CA GLY A 153 2.74 10.10 -30.14
C GLY A 153 1.63 9.17 -30.63
N SER A 154 1.23 8.18 -29.82
CA SER A 154 0.10 7.30 -30.11
C SER A 154 -0.40 6.60 -28.83
N GLN A 155 -1.64 6.12 -28.85
CA GLN A 155 -2.21 5.30 -27.78
C GLN A 155 -1.42 4.01 -27.53
N ASP A 156 -0.96 3.31 -28.57
CA ASP A 156 -0.20 2.05 -28.43
C ASP A 156 1.15 2.29 -27.74
N ALA A 157 1.88 3.33 -28.14
CA ALA A 157 3.12 3.71 -27.48
C ALA A 157 2.89 4.07 -26.01
N PHE A 158 1.78 4.77 -25.72
CA PHE A 158 1.41 5.11 -24.35
C PHE A 158 1.05 3.87 -23.51
N VAL A 159 0.30 2.91 -24.05
CA VAL A 159 0.02 1.63 -23.40
C VAL A 159 1.31 0.84 -23.15
N GLY A 160 2.27 0.91 -24.07
CA GLY A 160 3.63 0.40 -23.87
C GLY A 160 4.32 1.00 -22.64
N LEU A 161 4.20 2.32 -22.42
CA LEU A 161 4.70 2.99 -21.21
C LEU A 161 3.93 2.56 -19.95
N MET A 162 2.61 2.43 -20.02
CA MET A 162 1.80 1.95 -18.89
C MET A 162 2.29 0.57 -18.44
N ASN A 163 2.51 -0.35 -19.38
CA ASN A 163 2.99 -1.70 -19.08
C ASN A 163 4.49 -1.75 -18.73
N SER A 164 5.31 -0.79 -19.14
CA SER A 164 6.69 -0.69 -18.64
C SER A 164 6.71 -0.31 -17.17
N TYR A 165 5.80 0.57 -16.72
CA TYR A 165 5.64 0.90 -15.31
C TYR A 165 4.98 -0.21 -14.49
N VAL A 166 4.10 -1.03 -15.08
CA VAL A 166 3.63 -2.29 -14.44
C VAL A 166 4.84 -3.14 -14.03
N ASN A 167 5.80 -3.34 -14.93
CA ASN A 167 7.02 -4.09 -14.65
C ASN A 167 7.92 -3.37 -13.61
N ALA A 168 8.15 -2.06 -13.78
CA ALA A 168 9.01 -1.29 -12.89
C ALA A 168 8.48 -1.21 -11.44
N LEU A 169 7.15 -1.20 -11.28
CA LEU A 169 6.49 -1.22 -9.97
C LEU A 169 6.31 -2.65 -9.42
N GLY A 170 6.66 -3.69 -10.19
CA GLY A 170 6.56 -5.09 -9.78
C GLY A 170 5.12 -5.60 -9.66
N LEU A 171 4.19 -5.05 -10.44
CA LEU A 171 2.77 -5.42 -10.42
C LEU A 171 2.57 -6.77 -11.12
N LYS A 172 2.14 -7.79 -10.38
CA LYS A 172 2.16 -9.19 -10.85
C LYS A 172 0.89 -9.59 -11.59
N ASN A 173 -0.20 -8.87 -11.37
CA ASN A 173 -1.53 -9.22 -11.82
C ASN A 173 -2.18 -8.04 -12.56
N THR A 174 -1.39 -7.29 -13.32
CA THR A 174 -1.85 -6.14 -14.10
C THR A 174 -1.32 -6.15 -15.51
N HIS A 175 -2.19 -5.86 -16.48
CA HIS A 175 -1.84 -5.64 -17.88
C HIS A 175 -2.85 -4.67 -18.50
N PHE A 176 -2.36 -3.65 -19.18
CA PHE A 176 -3.21 -2.64 -19.84
C PHE A 176 -3.25 -2.85 -21.35
N GLN A 177 -4.44 -2.65 -21.93
CA GLN A 177 -4.69 -2.66 -23.37
C GLN A 177 -5.16 -1.29 -23.88
N THR A 178 -5.64 -0.43 -22.98
CA THR A 178 -6.19 0.87 -23.34
C THR A 178 -5.70 1.95 -22.38
N VAL A 179 -5.72 3.19 -22.84
CA VAL A 179 -5.33 4.37 -22.04
C VAL A 179 -6.42 4.84 -21.06
N HIS A 180 -7.61 4.26 -21.14
CA HIS A 180 -8.79 4.75 -20.44
C HIS A 180 -9.53 3.68 -19.62
N GLY A 181 -9.34 2.39 -19.92
CA GLY A 181 -10.02 1.32 -19.19
C GLY A 181 -11.45 1.01 -19.65
N LEU A 182 -11.84 1.43 -20.87
CA LEU A 182 -12.98 0.78 -21.54
C LEU A 182 -12.65 -0.70 -21.78
N ASP A 183 -13.70 -1.51 -21.88
CA ASP A 183 -13.61 -2.96 -21.98
C ASP A 183 -12.70 -3.37 -23.13
N ALA A 184 -11.64 -4.11 -22.81
CA ALA A 184 -10.69 -4.65 -23.76
C ALA A 184 -10.25 -6.04 -23.28
N ASP A 185 -10.32 -7.03 -24.15
CA ASP A 185 -9.90 -8.38 -23.82
C ASP A 185 -8.40 -8.42 -23.51
N GLY A 186 -8.04 -9.14 -22.45
CA GLY A 186 -6.67 -9.18 -21.95
C GLY A 186 -6.26 -7.99 -21.07
N GLN A 187 -7.13 -6.99 -20.84
CA GLN A 187 -6.91 -5.96 -19.83
C GLN A 187 -7.39 -6.43 -18.45
N TYR A 188 -6.53 -6.35 -17.44
CA TYR A 188 -6.88 -6.72 -16.07
C TYR A 188 -5.97 -6.02 -15.06
N SER A 189 -6.42 -5.95 -13.80
CA SER A 189 -5.58 -5.65 -12.64
C SER A 189 -6.06 -6.45 -11.42
N SER A 190 -5.59 -6.12 -10.23
CA SER A 190 -6.01 -6.71 -8.95
C SER A 190 -6.14 -5.62 -7.88
N ALA A 191 -6.82 -5.91 -6.76
CA ALA A 191 -6.95 -4.94 -5.68
C ALA A 191 -5.57 -4.54 -5.11
N ARG A 192 -4.66 -5.52 -4.96
CA ARG A 192 -3.28 -5.29 -4.52
C ARG A 192 -2.56 -4.35 -5.48
N ASP A 193 -2.54 -4.67 -6.76
CA ASP A 193 -1.82 -3.86 -7.74
C ASP A 193 -2.41 -2.46 -7.87
N MET A 194 -3.73 -2.31 -7.78
CA MET A 194 -4.38 -1.00 -7.79
C MET A 194 -4.03 -0.15 -6.55
N ALA A 195 -3.91 -0.77 -5.37
CA ALA A 195 -3.40 -0.08 -4.19
C ALA A 195 -1.92 0.31 -4.33
N LEU A 196 -1.10 -0.53 -4.98
CA LEU A 196 0.31 -0.23 -5.27
C LEU A 196 0.46 0.90 -6.30
N ILE A 197 -0.37 0.95 -7.34
CA ILE A 197 -0.43 2.10 -8.27
C ILE A 197 -0.83 3.36 -7.50
N GLY A 198 -1.83 3.27 -6.61
CA GLY A 198 -2.21 4.38 -5.74
C GLY A 198 -1.05 4.87 -4.86
N GLN A 199 -0.31 3.94 -4.25
CA GLN A 199 0.88 4.26 -3.45
C GLN A 199 1.97 4.94 -4.30
N ALA A 200 2.21 4.44 -5.52
CA ALA A 200 3.18 5.00 -6.44
C ALA A 200 2.78 6.41 -6.91
N LEU A 201 1.51 6.67 -7.22
CA LEU A 201 1.00 8.00 -7.55
C LEU A 201 1.32 9.02 -6.45
N ILE A 202 1.01 8.66 -5.19
CA ILE A 202 1.24 9.51 -4.03
C ILE A 202 2.75 9.77 -3.82
N ARG A 203 3.57 8.73 -3.96
CA ARG A 203 5.01 8.78 -3.67
C ARG A 203 5.83 9.46 -4.78
N ASP A 204 5.59 9.07 -6.01
CA ASP A 204 6.51 9.36 -7.12
C ASP A 204 6.12 10.63 -7.87
N VAL A 205 4.82 10.93 -7.97
CA VAL A 205 4.26 12.05 -8.74
C VAL A 205 3.25 12.87 -7.90
N PRO A 206 3.67 13.41 -6.73
CA PRO A 206 2.76 14.06 -5.78
C PRO A 206 2.02 15.28 -6.36
N ASN A 207 2.59 15.97 -7.36
CA ASN A 207 1.93 17.08 -8.04
C ASN A 207 0.72 16.62 -8.86
N GLU A 208 0.84 15.48 -9.56
CA GLU A 208 -0.29 14.85 -10.26
C GLU A 208 -1.31 14.32 -9.25
N TYR A 209 -0.84 13.70 -8.16
CA TYR A 209 -1.71 13.19 -7.10
C TYR A 209 -2.58 14.30 -6.49
N ALA A 210 -2.01 15.51 -6.31
CA ALA A 210 -2.70 16.64 -5.70
C ALA A 210 -3.98 17.07 -6.44
N VAL A 211 -4.12 16.73 -7.73
CA VAL A 211 -5.32 17.01 -8.52
C VAL A 211 -6.52 16.16 -8.07
N TYR A 212 -6.31 14.94 -7.56
CA TYR A 212 -7.41 14.03 -7.20
C TYR A 212 -8.32 14.53 -6.08
N LYS A 213 -7.85 15.45 -5.23
CA LYS A 213 -8.65 16.04 -4.14
C LYS A 213 -9.50 17.23 -4.58
N GLU A 214 -9.28 17.76 -5.79
CA GLU A 214 -10.12 18.82 -6.33
C GLU A 214 -11.55 18.30 -6.49
N LYS A 215 -12.52 19.01 -5.88
CA LYS A 215 -13.92 18.59 -5.85
C LYS A 215 -14.65 18.91 -7.15
N GLU A 216 -14.19 19.93 -7.87
CA GLU A 216 -14.78 20.37 -9.12
C GLU A 216 -13.76 21.11 -9.97
N PHE A 217 -14.00 21.13 -11.28
CA PHE A 217 -13.31 22.02 -12.22
C PHE A 217 -14.30 22.46 -13.31
N THR A 218 -13.96 23.54 -14.01
CA THR A 218 -14.80 24.06 -15.10
C THR A 218 -14.08 23.92 -16.43
N PHE A 219 -14.72 23.25 -17.37
CA PHE A 219 -14.26 23.09 -18.75
C PHE A 219 -15.37 23.55 -19.71
N ASN A 220 -15.00 24.38 -20.70
CA ASN A 220 -15.92 24.91 -21.71
C ASN A 220 -17.21 25.53 -21.13
N GLY A 221 -17.07 26.30 -20.04
CA GLY A 221 -18.19 26.94 -19.34
C GLY A 221 -19.07 25.99 -18.50
N ILE A 222 -18.73 24.70 -18.43
CA ILE A 222 -19.50 23.68 -17.72
C ILE A 222 -18.70 23.20 -16.50
N ARG A 223 -19.28 23.37 -15.32
CA ARG A 223 -18.73 22.83 -14.08
C ARG A 223 -18.92 21.32 -14.01
N GLN A 224 -17.85 20.60 -13.72
CA GLN A 224 -17.80 19.15 -13.58
C GLN A 224 -17.37 18.78 -12.16
N LEU A 225 -18.13 17.90 -11.51
CA LEU A 225 -17.81 17.42 -10.16
C LEU A 225 -16.92 16.18 -10.22
N ASN A 226 -16.05 16.04 -9.23
CA ASN A 226 -15.28 14.81 -9.01
C ASN A 226 -16.22 13.65 -8.68
N ARG A 227 -15.97 12.49 -9.30
CA ARG A 227 -16.80 11.29 -9.11
C ARG A 227 -16.54 10.57 -7.79
N ASN A 228 -15.47 10.90 -7.07
CA ASN A 228 -15.15 10.30 -5.77
C ASN A 228 -15.97 10.96 -4.65
N GLY A 229 -17.13 10.40 -4.31
CA GLY A 229 -18.02 10.94 -3.29
C GLY A 229 -17.40 11.02 -1.89
N LEU A 230 -16.35 10.23 -1.59
CA LEU A 230 -15.67 10.26 -0.29
C LEU A 230 -14.92 11.57 -0.02
N LEU A 231 -14.63 12.38 -1.03
CA LEU A 231 -14.04 13.72 -0.84
C LEU A 231 -14.97 14.67 -0.06
N TRP A 232 -16.27 14.38 -0.01
CA TRP A 232 -17.27 15.15 0.73
C TRP A 232 -17.58 14.55 2.11
N ASP A 233 -16.91 13.48 2.51
CA ASP A 233 -17.11 12.87 3.82
C ASP A 233 -16.36 13.64 4.90
N ASN A 234 -17.08 14.23 5.85
CA ASN A 234 -16.47 15.04 6.92
C ASN A 234 -15.84 14.21 8.04
N SER A 235 -16.01 12.88 8.04
CA SER A 235 -15.46 11.99 9.09
C SER A 235 -14.10 11.40 8.75
N LEU A 236 -13.63 11.55 7.51
CA LEU A 236 -12.32 11.09 7.06
C LEU A 236 -11.66 12.20 6.23
N ASN A 237 -10.35 12.38 6.37
CA ASN A 237 -9.61 13.26 5.47
C ASN A 237 -9.20 12.48 4.20
N VAL A 238 -10.15 12.31 3.28
CA VAL A 238 -9.95 11.63 1.99
C VAL A 238 -9.44 12.63 0.96
N ASP A 239 -8.38 12.28 0.24
CA ASP A 239 -7.78 13.13 -0.79
C ASP A 239 -7.56 12.41 -2.14
N GLY A 240 -8.13 11.21 -2.30
CA GLY A 240 -8.05 10.44 -3.53
C GLY A 240 -8.75 9.08 -3.42
N ILE A 241 -8.68 8.22 -4.43
CA ILE A 241 -7.99 8.44 -5.71
C ILE A 241 -8.99 8.37 -6.85
N LYS A 242 -9.50 7.17 -7.20
CA LYS A 242 -10.25 6.98 -8.45
C LYS A 242 -11.39 6.00 -8.30
N THR A 243 -12.53 6.35 -8.89
CA THR A 243 -13.67 5.46 -9.11
C THR A 243 -13.62 4.79 -10.49
N GLY A 244 -14.19 3.59 -10.60
CA GLY A 244 -14.41 2.90 -11.87
C GLY A 244 -15.71 2.12 -11.88
N HIS A 245 -16.37 2.04 -13.03
CA HIS A 245 -17.56 1.21 -13.20
C HIS A 245 -17.77 0.84 -14.66
N THR A 246 -18.00 -0.45 -14.90
CA THR A 246 -18.63 -1.01 -16.10
C THR A 246 -19.57 -2.13 -15.64
N SER A 247 -20.49 -2.55 -16.49
CA SER A 247 -21.39 -3.66 -16.16
C SER A 247 -20.63 -4.97 -15.90
N LYS A 248 -19.44 -5.14 -16.50
CA LYS A 248 -18.56 -6.30 -16.32
C LYS A 248 -17.72 -6.19 -15.04
N ALA A 249 -17.18 -5.02 -14.74
CA ALA A 249 -16.29 -4.81 -13.60
C ALA A 249 -17.01 -4.69 -12.25
N GLY A 250 -18.29 -4.27 -12.26
CA GLY A 250 -18.98 -3.80 -11.06
C GLY A 250 -18.46 -2.40 -10.65
N TYR A 251 -18.67 -2.03 -9.38
CA TYR A 251 -18.23 -0.73 -8.86
C TYR A 251 -16.87 -0.83 -8.16
N ASN A 252 -15.89 -0.12 -8.68
CA ASN A 252 -14.51 -0.08 -8.19
C ASN A 252 -14.20 1.28 -7.54
N LEU A 253 -13.39 1.27 -6.49
CA LEU A 253 -12.84 2.47 -5.84
C LEU A 253 -11.46 2.18 -5.26
N VAL A 254 -10.47 2.98 -5.66
CA VAL A 254 -9.24 3.17 -4.88
C VAL A 254 -9.38 4.48 -4.12
N ALA A 255 -9.29 4.42 -2.79
CA ALA A 255 -9.38 5.59 -1.92
C ALA A 255 -8.14 5.70 -1.02
N SER A 256 -7.68 6.92 -0.78
CA SER A 256 -6.66 7.19 0.24
C SER A 256 -7.13 8.28 1.19
N ALA A 257 -6.80 8.10 2.46
CA ALA A 257 -7.12 9.03 3.53
C ALA A 257 -5.95 9.15 4.51
N THR A 258 -5.98 10.20 5.32
CA THR A 258 -4.96 10.46 6.35
C THR A 258 -5.57 10.73 7.72
N GLU A 259 -4.88 10.32 8.78
CA GLU A 259 -5.11 10.75 10.16
C GLU A 259 -3.75 11.07 10.80
N GLY A 260 -3.45 12.36 11.02
CA GLY A 260 -2.12 12.80 11.45
C GLY A 260 -1.03 12.38 10.45
N GLN A 261 -0.06 11.58 10.90
CA GLN A 261 1.04 11.08 10.06
C GLN A 261 0.70 9.77 9.33
N MET A 262 -0.39 9.11 9.71
CA MET A 262 -0.79 7.84 9.12
C MET A 262 -1.58 8.09 7.84
N ARG A 263 -1.24 7.35 6.77
CA ARG A 263 -1.97 7.35 5.51
C ARG A 263 -2.33 5.92 5.14
N LEU A 264 -3.61 5.69 4.87
CA LEU A 264 -4.12 4.41 4.40
C LEU A 264 -4.54 4.51 2.94
N ILE A 265 -4.45 3.39 2.24
CA ILE A 265 -4.93 3.20 0.87
C ILE A 265 -5.80 1.95 0.87
N SER A 266 -7.05 2.12 0.43
CA SER A 266 -7.97 1.00 0.19
C SER A 266 -8.21 0.86 -1.31
N ALA A 267 -8.26 -0.37 -1.80
CA ALA A 267 -8.80 -0.68 -3.11
C ALA A 267 -9.93 -1.70 -2.95
N VAL A 268 -11.11 -1.37 -3.44
CA VAL A 268 -12.32 -2.21 -3.42
C VAL A 268 -12.75 -2.39 -4.87
N MET A 269 -12.87 -3.64 -5.32
CA MET A 269 -13.22 -3.96 -6.71
C MET A 269 -14.40 -4.94 -6.76
N GLY A 270 -15.29 -4.75 -7.75
CA GLY A 270 -16.51 -5.55 -7.89
C GLY A 270 -17.56 -5.26 -6.83
N GLY A 271 -17.64 -4.03 -6.33
CA GLY A 271 -18.74 -3.62 -5.46
C GLY A 271 -20.08 -3.72 -6.17
N ARG A 272 -21.14 -4.10 -5.44
CA ARG A 272 -22.47 -4.40 -6.02
C ARG A 272 -23.31 -3.17 -6.35
N THR A 273 -23.08 -2.06 -5.67
CA THR A 273 -23.89 -0.83 -5.84
C THR A 273 -23.03 0.42 -5.93
N TYR A 274 -23.58 1.47 -6.58
CA TYR A 274 -22.90 2.76 -6.74
C TYR A 274 -22.48 3.35 -5.40
N LYS A 275 -23.36 3.34 -4.39
CA LYS A 275 -23.02 3.85 -3.05
C LYS A 275 -22.21 2.86 -2.22
N GLY A 276 -22.39 1.57 -2.46
CA GLY A 276 -21.65 0.50 -1.79
C GLY A 276 -20.14 0.70 -1.88
N ARG A 277 -19.57 1.01 -3.06
CA ARG A 277 -18.11 1.21 -3.18
C ARG A 277 -17.57 2.26 -2.20
N GLU A 278 -18.31 3.35 -1.97
CA GLU A 278 -17.91 4.44 -1.06
C GLU A 278 -18.07 3.99 0.40
N THR A 279 -19.21 3.35 0.72
CA THR A 279 -19.50 2.84 2.07
C THR A 279 -18.51 1.75 2.50
N GLU A 280 -18.19 0.80 1.63
CA GLU A 280 -17.28 -0.31 1.92
C GLU A 280 -15.82 0.17 2.07
N SER A 281 -15.35 1.05 1.20
CA SER A 281 -14.02 1.67 1.36
C SER A 281 -13.94 2.51 2.65
N LYS A 282 -14.99 3.26 3.00
CA LYS A 282 -15.05 4.00 4.26
C LYS A 282 -14.94 3.07 5.47
N LYS A 283 -15.66 1.94 5.48
CA LYS A 283 -15.56 0.93 6.55
C LYS A 283 -14.13 0.44 6.74
N LEU A 284 -13.42 0.09 5.66
CA LEU A 284 -12.01 -0.35 5.70
C LEU A 284 -11.11 0.74 6.26
N LEU A 285 -11.19 1.96 5.73
CA LEU A 285 -10.34 3.08 6.16
C LEU A 285 -10.57 3.41 7.64
N THR A 286 -11.82 3.54 8.07
CA THR A 286 -12.15 3.81 9.48
C THR A 286 -11.70 2.68 10.40
N TRP A 287 -11.83 1.41 9.99
CA TRP A 287 -11.32 0.27 10.76
C TRP A 287 -9.80 0.31 10.88
N GLY A 288 -9.08 0.59 9.79
CA GLY A 288 -7.63 0.68 9.77
C GLY A 288 -7.11 1.78 10.70
N PHE A 289 -7.68 2.99 10.60
CA PHE A 289 -7.31 4.06 11.53
C PHE A 289 -7.64 3.70 12.97
N ARG A 290 -8.80 3.12 13.26
CA ARG A 290 -9.20 2.81 14.64
C ARG A 290 -8.28 1.79 15.33
N PHE A 291 -7.75 0.80 14.60
CA PHE A 291 -7.04 -0.33 15.20
C PHE A 291 -5.55 -0.39 14.92
N PHE A 292 -5.04 0.46 14.04
CA PHE A 292 -3.62 0.53 13.73
C PHE A 292 -3.07 1.93 13.94
N GLU A 293 -1.76 1.98 14.13
CA GLU A 293 -0.96 3.20 14.09
C GLU A 293 0.33 2.91 13.32
N THR A 294 0.85 3.93 12.64
CA THR A 294 2.13 3.84 11.92
C THR A 294 3.18 4.66 12.65
N VAL A 295 4.26 4.00 13.05
CA VAL A 295 5.37 4.59 13.79
C VAL A 295 6.61 4.68 12.90
N ASN A 296 7.44 5.72 13.11
CA ASN A 296 8.74 5.89 12.46
C ASN A 296 9.84 5.79 13.54
N PRO A 297 10.26 4.58 13.94
CA PRO A 297 11.21 4.39 15.04
C PRO A 297 12.65 4.75 14.67
N LEU A 298 12.99 4.79 13.37
CA LEU A 298 14.36 5.03 12.93
C LEU A 298 14.39 5.74 11.58
N LYS A 299 15.11 6.87 11.53
CA LYS A 299 15.31 7.68 10.31
C LYS A 299 16.61 7.32 9.60
N ALA A 300 16.63 7.50 8.28
CA ALA A 300 17.83 7.32 7.48
C ALA A 300 18.99 8.18 8.00
N GLY A 301 20.19 7.58 8.08
CA GLY A 301 21.40 8.28 8.54
C GLY A 301 21.46 8.56 10.05
N LYS A 302 20.50 8.10 10.85
CA LYS A 302 20.61 8.12 12.31
C LYS A 302 21.23 6.83 12.81
N GLU A 303 22.21 6.97 13.70
CA GLU A 303 22.85 5.83 14.35
C GLU A 303 21.82 5.07 15.20
N PHE A 304 21.74 3.77 14.95
CA PHE A 304 20.95 2.81 15.72
C PHE A 304 21.84 1.98 16.64
N ALA A 305 23.02 1.60 16.14
CA ALA A 305 24.02 0.83 16.87
C ALA A 305 25.42 1.25 16.43
N SER A 306 26.42 0.92 17.24
CA SER A 306 27.83 1.11 16.91
C SER A 306 28.58 -0.16 17.24
N GLU A 307 29.44 -0.63 16.34
CA GLU A 307 30.20 -1.87 16.49
C GLU A 307 31.70 -1.65 16.23
N PRO A 308 32.62 -2.40 16.87
CA PRO A 308 34.03 -2.36 16.54
C PRO A 308 34.28 -2.67 15.06
N ALA A 309 35.11 -1.87 14.41
CA ALA A 309 35.56 -2.10 13.04
C ALA A 309 37.07 -2.32 13.05
N TRP A 310 37.49 -3.49 12.58
CA TRP A 310 38.89 -3.89 12.57
C TRP A 310 39.58 -3.49 11.28
N PHE A 311 40.86 -3.12 11.39
CA PHE A 311 41.73 -2.78 10.26
C PHE A 311 41.29 -1.52 9.50
N GLY A 312 40.40 -0.72 10.10
CA GLY A 312 39.88 0.52 9.53
C GLY A 312 40.70 1.75 9.94
N ASN A 313 40.42 2.89 9.31
CA ASN A 313 40.93 4.19 9.76
C ASN A 313 40.13 4.78 10.96
N THR A 314 39.05 4.10 11.37
CA THR A 314 38.21 4.43 12.51
C THR A 314 37.93 3.15 13.30
N ASP A 315 37.88 3.25 14.62
CA ASP A 315 37.77 2.09 15.52
C ASP A 315 36.37 1.46 15.55
N ARG A 316 35.34 2.19 15.08
CA ARG A 316 33.94 1.77 15.19
C ARG A 316 33.14 2.14 13.94
N ALA A 317 32.29 1.22 13.51
CA ALA A 317 31.28 1.45 12.50
C ALA A 317 29.99 2.01 13.12
N SER A 318 29.53 3.15 12.62
CA SER A 318 28.19 3.67 12.90
C SER A 318 27.17 2.96 12.01
N LEU A 319 26.20 2.28 12.61
CA LEU A 319 25.24 1.42 11.93
C LEU A 319 23.82 1.96 12.07
N GLY A 320 23.02 1.84 11.00
CA GLY A 320 21.64 2.29 10.98
C GLY A 320 20.91 1.81 9.73
N VAL A 321 20.14 2.70 9.12
CA VAL A 321 19.34 2.42 7.92
C VAL A 321 19.59 3.47 6.84
N ASP A 322 19.48 3.06 5.58
CA ASP A 322 19.58 3.92 4.40
C ASP A 322 18.25 4.55 3.99
N LYS A 323 17.13 4.08 4.58
CA LYS A 323 15.76 4.59 4.36
C LYS A 323 15.02 4.70 5.70
N ASP A 324 14.14 5.69 5.83
CA ASP A 324 13.27 5.83 7.00
C ASP A 324 12.46 4.53 7.21
N VAL A 325 12.44 4.04 8.44
CA VAL A 325 11.71 2.84 8.82
C VAL A 325 10.31 3.25 9.25
N TYR A 326 9.30 2.75 8.55
CA TYR A 326 7.91 2.85 8.96
C TYR A 326 7.39 1.45 9.30
N LEU A 327 6.71 1.35 10.44
CA LEU A 327 6.08 0.13 10.92
C LEU A 327 4.61 0.41 11.24
N THR A 328 3.71 -0.42 10.73
CA THR A 328 2.29 -0.37 11.12
C THR A 328 2.02 -1.47 12.13
N ILE A 329 1.56 -1.05 13.31
CA ILE A 329 1.34 -1.91 14.48
C ILE A 329 -0.08 -1.70 15.02
N PRO A 330 -0.59 -2.61 15.87
CA PRO A 330 -1.86 -2.36 16.55
C PRO A 330 -1.79 -1.08 17.38
N ARG A 331 -2.84 -0.27 17.32
CA ARG A 331 -2.89 1.04 17.98
C ARG A 331 -2.72 0.90 19.50
N GLY A 332 -1.86 1.74 20.08
CA GLY A 332 -1.56 1.74 21.52
C GLY A 332 -0.44 0.80 21.93
N ARG A 333 0.24 0.15 20.96
CA ARG A 333 1.32 -0.81 21.21
C ARG A 333 2.72 -0.26 20.96
N MET A 334 2.85 1.01 20.55
CA MET A 334 4.16 1.65 20.34
C MET A 334 5.14 1.48 21.51
N LYS A 335 4.67 1.61 22.76
CA LYS A 335 5.51 1.45 23.97
C LYS A 335 5.99 0.02 24.22
N ASP A 336 5.33 -0.97 23.63
CA ASP A 336 5.68 -2.38 23.77
C ASP A 336 6.62 -2.84 22.66
N LEU A 337 6.87 -1.99 21.66
CA LEU A 337 7.74 -2.27 20.52
C LEU A 337 9.20 -2.30 20.98
N LYS A 338 9.86 -3.42 20.73
CA LYS A 338 11.30 -3.61 21.00
C LYS A 338 12.06 -3.68 19.68
N ALA A 339 13.28 -3.15 19.66
CA ALA A 339 14.20 -3.27 18.54
C ALA A 339 15.48 -4.00 19.00
N SER A 340 15.98 -4.89 18.17
CA SER A 340 17.27 -5.59 18.34
C SER A 340 17.93 -5.75 16.98
N TYR A 341 19.17 -6.22 16.90
CA TYR A 341 19.83 -6.51 15.63
C TYR A 341 20.70 -7.75 15.71
N VAL A 342 21.04 -8.28 14.54
CA VAL A 342 21.98 -9.39 14.35
C VAL A 342 22.93 -9.02 13.23
N LEU A 343 24.23 -9.22 13.42
CA LEU A 343 25.24 -9.04 12.37
C LEU A 343 25.35 -10.29 11.50
N ASN A 344 25.70 -10.10 10.24
CA ASN A 344 25.95 -11.18 9.28
C ASN A 344 27.26 -11.92 9.59
N THR A 345 28.21 -11.22 10.20
CA THR A 345 29.52 -11.72 10.61
C THR A 345 29.75 -11.40 12.08
N ALA A 346 30.58 -12.19 12.76
CA ALA A 346 30.93 -11.94 14.16
C ALA A 346 31.73 -10.63 14.35
N GLU A 347 32.45 -10.22 13.30
CA GLU A 347 33.31 -9.04 13.30
C GLU A 347 33.11 -8.24 12.00
N LEU A 348 33.35 -6.93 12.09
CA LEU A 348 33.36 -6.04 10.93
C LEU A 348 34.81 -5.70 10.58
N HIS A 349 35.23 -6.00 9.36
CA HIS A 349 36.58 -5.70 8.86
C HIS A 349 36.50 -4.65 7.75
N ALA A 350 37.40 -3.67 7.77
CA ALA A 350 37.56 -2.71 6.68
C ALA A 350 38.14 -3.38 5.42
N PRO A 351 37.84 -2.87 4.20
CA PRO A 351 37.05 -1.67 3.93
C PRO A 351 35.53 -1.91 4.04
N LEU A 352 34.83 -0.99 4.71
CA LEU A 352 33.36 -0.96 4.78
C LEU A 352 32.81 0.20 3.96
N GLN A 353 31.95 -0.11 2.99
CA GLN A 353 31.32 0.91 2.15
C GLN A 353 30.11 1.53 2.83
N LYS A 354 29.85 2.82 2.55
CA LYS A 354 28.58 3.45 2.95
C LYS A 354 27.39 2.66 2.37
N ASN A 355 26.38 2.43 3.20
CA ASN A 355 25.19 1.62 2.94
C ASN A 355 25.46 0.12 2.70
N GLN A 356 26.67 -0.38 2.98
CA GLN A 356 26.93 -1.81 2.99
C GLN A 356 26.06 -2.48 4.06
N VAL A 357 25.33 -3.52 3.67
CA VAL A 357 24.52 -4.32 4.60
C VAL A 357 25.43 -5.22 5.41
N VAL A 358 25.38 -5.06 6.73
CA VAL A 358 26.21 -5.81 7.70
C VAL A 358 25.38 -6.62 8.68
N GLY A 359 24.06 -6.50 8.64
CA GLY A 359 23.16 -7.21 9.54
C GLY A 359 21.69 -6.96 9.27
N THR A 360 20.86 -7.29 10.24
CA THR A 360 19.41 -7.11 10.21
C THR A 360 18.92 -6.55 11.54
N ILE A 361 18.07 -5.51 11.48
CA ILE A 361 17.31 -4.99 12.62
C ILE A 361 15.99 -5.79 12.72
N ASN A 362 15.68 -6.29 13.90
CA ASN A 362 14.45 -6.99 14.25
C ASN A 362 13.56 -6.11 15.13
N PHE A 363 12.33 -5.86 14.69
CA PHE A 363 11.30 -5.20 15.51
C PHE A 363 10.33 -6.23 16.06
N GLN A 364 10.08 -6.20 17.36
CA GLN A 364 9.32 -7.20 18.09
C GLN A 364 8.16 -6.61 18.89
N LEU A 365 7.04 -7.32 18.89
CA LEU A 365 5.94 -7.14 19.84
C LEU A 365 5.69 -8.47 20.53
N ASP A 366 5.50 -8.45 21.85
CA ASP A 366 5.21 -9.65 22.65
C ASP A 366 6.24 -10.78 22.44
N GLY A 367 7.51 -10.41 22.23
CA GLY A 367 8.61 -11.35 21.98
C GLY A 367 8.65 -11.94 20.57
N LYS A 368 7.68 -11.62 19.70
CA LYS A 368 7.63 -12.08 18.31
C LYS A 368 8.13 -10.99 17.37
N THR A 369 9.04 -11.34 16.46
CA THR A 369 9.47 -10.45 15.37
C THR A 369 8.30 -10.19 14.43
N ILE A 370 7.95 -8.91 14.27
CA ILE A 370 6.85 -8.45 13.41
C ILE A 370 7.36 -7.87 12.08
N GLU A 371 8.58 -7.33 12.06
CA GLU A 371 9.20 -6.67 10.91
C GLU A 371 10.73 -6.74 11.02
N GLN A 372 11.40 -6.77 9.86
CA GLN A 372 12.86 -6.76 9.75
C GLN A 372 13.33 -5.71 8.74
N ARG A 373 14.47 -5.07 9.00
CA ARG A 373 15.09 -4.10 8.08
C ARG A 373 16.60 -4.34 7.97
N PRO A 374 17.22 -4.13 6.80
CA PRO A 374 18.68 -4.20 6.68
C PRO A 374 19.38 -3.23 7.63
N LEU A 375 20.40 -3.70 8.33
CA LEU A 375 21.32 -2.86 9.10
C LEU A 375 22.52 -2.52 8.21
N VAL A 376 22.77 -1.22 8.01
CA VAL A 376 23.80 -0.74 7.09
C VAL A 376 24.82 0.15 7.77
N VAL A 377 26.01 0.22 7.18
CA VAL A 377 27.08 1.15 7.56
C VAL A 377 26.71 2.58 7.12
N LEU A 378 26.70 3.54 8.04
CA LEU A 378 26.28 4.92 7.75
C LEU A 378 27.39 5.80 7.16
N GLN A 379 28.64 5.49 7.47
CA GLN A 379 29.83 6.22 7.06
C GLN A 379 30.88 5.23 6.54
N GLU A 380 31.49 5.53 5.40
CA GLU A 380 32.53 4.68 4.81
C GLU A 380 33.73 4.56 5.76
N ILE A 381 34.26 3.35 5.91
CA ILE A 381 35.47 3.05 6.69
C ILE A 381 36.48 2.42 5.74
N PRO A 382 37.39 3.21 5.15
CA PRO A 382 38.49 2.66 4.37
C PRO A 382 39.48 1.93 5.29
N GLU A 383 40.37 1.17 4.67
CA GLU A 383 41.46 0.51 5.38
C GLU A 383 42.32 1.51 6.15
N GLY A 384 42.72 1.13 7.36
CA GLY A 384 43.64 1.88 8.19
C GLY A 384 45.08 1.81 7.70
N ASN A 385 45.93 2.69 8.23
CA ASN A 385 47.36 2.67 7.92
C ASN A 385 48.03 1.43 8.51
N PHE A 386 49.18 1.03 7.96
CA PHE A 386 49.93 -0.19 8.31
C PHE A 386 50.09 -0.42 9.82
N PHE A 387 50.47 0.61 10.58
CA PHE A 387 50.61 0.52 12.04
C PHE A 387 49.28 0.28 12.76
N GLY A 388 48.19 0.88 12.29
CA GLY A 388 46.84 0.67 12.84
C GLY A 388 46.40 -0.79 12.65
N LYS A 389 46.64 -1.36 11.47
CA LYS A 389 46.32 -2.76 11.19
C LYS A 389 47.08 -3.74 12.10
N ILE A 390 48.35 -3.47 12.42
CA ILE A 390 49.13 -4.31 13.35
C ILE A 390 48.58 -4.22 14.77
N ILE A 391 48.24 -3.02 15.24
CA ILE A 391 47.65 -2.82 16.57
C ILE A 391 46.31 -3.56 16.67
N ASP A 392 45.48 -3.46 15.64
CA ASP A 392 44.19 -4.16 15.58
C ASP A 392 44.35 -5.67 15.54
N TYR A 393 45.33 -6.19 14.79
CA TYR A 393 45.66 -7.61 14.79
C TYR A 393 46.00 -8.12 16.20
N ILE A 394 46.84 -7.38 16.94
CA ILE A 394 47.21 -7.74 18.32
C ILE A 394 45.97 -7.69 19.22
N LYS A 395 45.18 -6.61 19.16
CA LYS A 395 43.95 -6.45 19.94
C LYS A 395 42.95 -7.57 19.66
N LEU A 396 42.74 -7.93 18.39
CA LEU A 396 41.82 -8.98 17.98
C LEU A 396 42.29 -10.35 18.48
N MET A 397 43.59 -10.64 18.40
CA MET A 397 44.18 -11.86 18.95
C MET A 397 43.95 -11.98 20.47
N PHE A 398 44.13 -10.90 21.23
CA PHE A 398 43.79 -10.90 22.66
C PHE A 398 42.29 -11.05 22.90
N HIS A 399 41.45 -10.43 22.07
CA HIS A 399 40.00 -10.55 22.18
C HIS A 399 39.53 -11.99 21.99
N HIS A 400 40.06 -12.72 20.99
CA HIS A 400 39.74 -14.12 20.77
C HIS A 400 40.23 -15.05 21.89
N TRP A 401 41.31 -14.67 22.58
CA TRP A 401 41.94 -15.54 23.58
C TRP A 401 41.30 -15.42 24.98
N PHE A 402 40.75 -14.25 25.29
CA PHE A 402 40.25 -13.92 26.63
C PHE A 402 38.78 -13.43 26.67
N GLY A 403 38.13 -13.28 25.52
CA GLY A 403 36.77 -12.76 25.37
C GLY A 403 35.70 -13.82 25.17
#